data_AF-G7GHP8-F1
#
_entry.id   AF-G7GHP8-F1
#
_cell.length_a   1.000
_cell.length_b   1.000
_cell.length_c   1.000
_cell.angle_alpha   90.00
_cell.angle_beta   90.00
_cell.angle_gamma   90.00
#
_symmetry.space_group_name_H-M   'P 1'
#
loop_
_entity.id
_entity.type
_entity.pdbx_description
1 polymer ?
#
loop_
_entity_poly.entity_id
_entity_poly.type
_entity_poly.pdbx_seq_one_letter_code
_entity_poly.pdbx_strand_id
1 'polypeptide(L)'
;TNNGDGTWTLADNTLPSLAEGTYPITVTATDPAGNVGTDTGSLTVDLTPPDPTATVFSIDDITADNVLNETESLSSNVTLTGVLTGIPADATSTVVTVSVNGTDYTATVDTVAGTWSVDVAGSDLLNDPDLTVDANVTFMD
;
A
#
# COMPACT_ATOMS: atom_id res chain seq x y z
N THR A 1 -9.79 34.07 -6.98
CA THR A 1 -9.91 35.22 -6.07
C THR A 1 -8.62 35.39 -5.32
N ASN A 2 -8.03 36.59 -5.34
CA ASN A 2 -6.92 36.93 -4.44
C ASN A 2 -7.50 37.25 -3.06
N ASN A 3 -7.04 36.58 -2.01
CA ASN A 3 -7.58 36.73 -0.67
C ASN A 3 -6.91 37.88 0.13
N GLY A 4 -5.86 38.51 -0.40
CA GLY A 4 -5.18 39.63 0.23
C GLY A 4 -4.20 39.25 1.36
N ASP A 5 -4.00 37.96 1.62
CA ASP A 5 -3.11 37.40 2.63
C ASP A 5 -1.98 36.54 2.02
N GLY A 6 -1.76 36.65 0.70
CA GLY A 6 -0.83 35.82 -0.05
C GLY A 6 -1.42 34.50 -0.55
N THR A 7 -2.69 34.21 -0.24
CA THR A 7 -3.40 33.04 -0.76
C THR A 7 -4.36 33.40 -1.90
N TRP A 8 -4.62 32.41 -2.75
CA TRP A 8 -5.57 32.50 -3.86
C TRP A 8 -6.54 31.33 -3.80
N THR A 9 -7.81 31.59 -4.04
CA THR A 9 -8.89 30.58 -4.13
C THR A 9 -9.48 30.57 -5.54
N LEU A 10 -10.04 29.43 -5.97
CA LEU A 10 -10.85 29.41 -7.20
C LEU A 10 -12.14 30.20 -6.97
N ALA A 11 -12.65 30.86 -8.01
CA ALA A 11 -13.75 31.83 -7.90
C ALA A 11 -15.08 31.22 -7.39
N ASP A 12 -15.21 29.90 -7.41
CA ASP A 12 -16.36 29.12 -6.96
C ASP A 12 -15.98 28.00 -5.96
N ASN A 13 -14.69 27.89 -5.59
CA ASN A 13 -14.12 26.74 -4.87
C ASN A 13 -14.46 25.38 -5.49
N THR A 14 -14.81 25.33 -6.77
CA THR A 14 -15.10 24.08 -7.47
C THR A 14 -14.08 23.85 -8.57
N LEU A 15 -13.41 22.71 -8.51
CA LEU A 15 -12.73 22.16 -9.68
C LEU A 15 -13.72 21.26 -10.41
N PRO A 16 -13.80 21.31 -11.76
CA PRO A 16 -14.38 20.19 -12.49
C PRO A 16 -13.61 18.92 -12.13
N SER A 17 -14.23 17.74 -12.32
CA SER A 17 -13.49 16.48 -12.20
C SER A 17 -12.26 16.56 -13.10
N LEU A 18 -11.09 16.42 -12.48
CA LEU A 18 -9.81 16.39 -13.18
C LEU A 18 -9.53 14.95 -13.57
N ALA A 19 -9.16 14.74 -14.83
CA ALA A 19 -8.60 13.48 -15.25
C ALA A 19 -7.21 13.30 -14.64
N GLU A 20 -6.72 12.07 -14.65
CA GLU A 20 -5.33 11.79 -14.27
C GLU A 20 -4.33 12.64 -15.07
N GLY A 21 -3.30 13.12 -14.40
CA GLY A 21 -2.19 13.86 -15.00
C GLY A 21 -1.70 15.04 -14.17
N THR A 22 -0.72 15.75 -14.73
CA THR A 22 -0.13 16.95 -14.12
C THR A 22 -0.72 18.21 -14.73
N TYR A 23 -1.24 19.08 -13.87
CA TYR A 23 -1.84 20.35 -14.22
C TYR A 23 -0.90 21.49 -13.80
N PRO A 24 -0.40 22.32 -14.74
CA PRO A 24 0.35 23.51 -14.38
C PRO A 24 -0.59 24.56 -13.80
N ILE A 25 -0.18 25.15 -12.68
CA ILE A 25 -0.86 26.27 -12.03
C ILE A 25 0.00 27.50 -12.28
N THR A 26 -0.62 28.58 -12.76
CA THR A 26 0.05 29.88 -12.94
C THR A 26 -0.75 30.94 -12.23
N VAL A 27 -0.07 31.73 -11.41
CA VAL A 27 -0.64 32.88 -10.71
C VAL A 27 0.04 34.13 -11.25
N THR A 28 -0.76 35.11 -11.65
CA THR A 28 -0.27 36.40 -12.12
C THR A 28 -0.90 37.51 -11.29
N ALA A 29 -0.06 38.42 -10.79
CA ALA A 29 -0.49 39.62 -10.08
C ALA A 29 -0.03 40.86 -10.86
N THR A 30 -0.90 41.86 -10.94
CA THR A 30 -0.59 43.16 -11.55
C THR A 30 -0.85 44.25 -10.54
N ASP A 31 0.14 45.11 -10.28
CA ASP A 31 -0.02 46.25 -9.38
C ASP A 31 -0.76 47.42 -10.05
N PRO A 32 -1.21 48.45 -9.30
CA PRO A 32 -1.91 49.60 -9.88
C PRO A 32 -1.09 50.42 -10.88
N ALA A 33 0.24 50.32 -10.84
CA ALA A 33 1.15 50.97 -11.79
C ALA A 33 1.33 50.16 -13.08
N GLY A 34 0.80 48.92 -13.14
CA GLY A 34 0.88 48.02 -14.28
C GLY A 34 2.06 47.05 -14.26
N ASN A 35 2.84 46.96 -13.17
CA ASN A 35 3.91 45.97 -13.05
C ASN A 35 3.30 44.58 -12.84
N VAL A 36 3.85 43.57 -13.52
CA VAL A 36 3.35 42.19 -13.48
C VAL A 36 4.36 41.27 -12.81
N GLY A 37 3.91 40.48 -11.83
CA GLY A 37 4.64 39.36 -11.26
C GLY A 37 3.92 38.05 -11.55
N THR A 38 4.68 36.98 -11.81
CA THR A 38 4.15 35.64 -12.08
C THR A 38 4.81 34.64 -11.15
N ASP A 39 4.03 33.68 -10.66
CA ASP A 39 4.50 32.50 -9.95
C ASP A 39 3.81 31.24 -10.52
N THR A 40 4.46 30.09 -10.37
CA THR A 40 4.01 28.83 -10.97
C THR A 40 4.08 27.68 -9.99
N GLY A 41 3.14 26.74 -10.09
CA GLY A 41 3.15 25.47 -9.37
C GLY A 41 2.56 24.35 -10.23
N SER A 42 2.38 23.18 -9.63
CA SER A 42 1.76 22.03 -10.30
C SER A 42 0.87 21.24 -9.35
N LEU A 43 -0.23 20.71 -9.87
CA LEU A 43 -1.08 19.73 -9.22
C LEU A 43 -0.96 18.42 -10.00
N THR A 44 -0.58 17.33 -9.35
CA THR A 44 -0.69 15.99 -9.92
C THR A 44 -1.95 15.34 -9.39
N VAL A 45 -2.76 14.80 -10.30
CA VAL A 45 -3.93 13.98 -10.00
C VAL A 45 -3.57 12.57 -10.41
N ASP A 46 -3.54 11.64 -9.45
CA ASP A 46 -3.40 10.20 -9.69
C ASP A 46 -4.74 9.52 -9.38
N LEU A 47 -5.24 8.76 -10.35
CA LEU A 47 -6.47 7.99 -10.23
C LEU A 47 -6.27 6.52 -10.62
N THR A 48 -5.05 6.15 -11.04
CA THR A 48 -4.74 4.79 -11.43
C THR A 48 -4.34 4.02 -10.16
N PRO A 49 -5.09 2.97 -9.77
CA PRO A 49 -4.68 2.16 -8.64
C PRO A 49 -3.45 1.31 -9.01
N PRO A 50 -2.64 0.89 -8.01
CA PRO A 50 -1.54 -0.03 -8.23
C PRO A 50 -2.00 -1.30 -8.97
N ASP A 51 -1.27 -1.68 -10.02
CA ASP A 51 -1.60 -2.85 -10.86
C ASP A 51 -0.89 -4.13 -10.37
N PRO A 52 -1.59 -5.09 -9.73
CA PRO A 52 -0.98 -6.29 -9.18
C PRO A 52 -0.77 -7.40 -10.23
N THR A 53 -1.02 -7.17 -11.52
CA THR A 53 -0.97 -8.24 -12.54
C THR A 53 0.43 -8.84 -12.73
N ALA A 54 1.48 -8.07 -12.44
CA ALA A 54 2.86 -8.55 -12.42
C ALA A 54 3.28 -9.15 -11.07
N THR A 55 2.44 -9.07 -10.04
CA THR A 55 2.74 -9.55 -8.71
C THR A 55 2.76 -11.08 -8.68
N VAL A 56 3.82 -11.64 -8.10
CA VAL A 56 3.92 -13.05 -7.75
C VAL A 56 3.88 -13.15 -6.24
N PHE A 57 2.88 -13.88 -5.73
CA PHE A 57 2.69 -14.15 -4.32
C PHE A 57 2.55 -15.65 -4.09
N SER A 58 3.29 -16.18 -3.11
CA SER A 58 3.16 -17.56 -2.65
C SER A 58 3.40 -17.65 -1.15
N ILE A 59 2.88 -18.71 -0.56
CA ILE A 59 3.23 -19.19 0.78
C ILE A 59 4.09 -20.43 0.56
N ASP A 60 5.23 -20.52 1.26
CA ASP A 60 6.08 -21.71 1.25
C ASP A 60 5.42 -22.83 2.08
N ASP A 61 6.04 -24.01 2.12
CA ASP A 61 5.58 -25.10 3.00
C ASP A 61 5.49 -24.61 4.46
N ILE A 62 4.43 -25.02 5.15
CA ILE A 62 4.27 -24.73 6.57
C ILE A 62 5.23 -25.64 7.34
N THR A 63 6.19 -25.06 8.05
CA THR A 63 7.34 -25.82 8.61
C THR A 63 8.19 -26.47 7.50
N ALA A 64 9.11 -27.38 7.85
CA ALA A 64 10.07 -27.92 6.89
C ALA A 64 9.47 -29.00 5.95
N ASP A 65 8.32 -29.57 6.29
CA ASP A 65 7.73 -30.72 5.60
C ASP A 65 6.24 -30.54 5.28
N ASN A 66 5.72 -29.32 5.42
CA ASN A 66 4.31 -28.99 5.25
C ASN A 66 3.38 -29.80 6.19
N VAL A 67 3.89 -30.18 7.35
CA VAL A 67 3.16 -30.92 8.38
C VAL A 67 3.36 -30.24 9.73
N LEU A 68 2.26 -29.98 10.42
CA LEU A 68 2.29 -29.49 11.79
C LEU A 68 2.38 -30.68 12.77
N ASN A 69 3.50 -30.80 13.49
CA ASN A 69 3.66 -31.79 14.55
C ASN A 69 3.30 -31.22 15.94
N GLU A 70 3.32 -32.07 16.97
CA GLU A 70 2.97 -31.68 18.35
C GLU A 70 3.92 -30.61 18.92
N THR A 71 5.20 -30.62 18.56
CA THR A 71 6.14 -29.61 19.06
C THR A 71 5.87 -28.25 18.43
N GLU A 72 5.60 -28.22 17.13
CA GLU A 72 5.26 -26.99 16.40
C GLU A 72 3.91 -26.43 16.83
N SER A 73 2.90 -27.29 17.04
CA SER A 73 1.57 -26.84 17.47
C SER A 73 1.54 -26.26 18.90
N LEU A 74 2.53 -26.60 19.73
CA LEU A 74 2.70 -26.04 21.07
C LEU A 74 3.66 -24.84 21.10
N SER A 75 4.28 -24.49 19.97
CA SER A 75 5.18 -23.33 19.88
C SER A 75 4.38 -22.02 19.94
N SER A 76 4.92 -21.03 20.65
CA SER A 76 4.39 -19.67 20.61
C SER A 76 4.44 -19.05 19.22
N ASN A 77 5.42 -19.49 18.41
CA ASN A 77 5.70 -18.94 17.09
C ASN A 77 6.07 -20.09 16.13
N VAL A 78 5.35 -20.20 15.04
CA VAL A 78 5.72 -20.94 13.83
C VAL A 78 5.89 -19.88 12.74
N THR A 79 7.10 -19.77 12.19
CA THR A 79 7.40 -18.79 11.15
C THR A 79 6.89 -19.30 9.82
N LEU A 80 5.98 -18.55 9.21
CA LEU A 80 5.53 -18.73 7.84
C LEU A 80 6.34 -17.82 6.93
N THR A 81 6.69 -18.30 5.74
CA THR A 81 7.44 -17.56 4.74
C THR A 81 6.78 -17.67 3.38
N GLY A 82 7.21 -16.82 2.47
CA GLY A 82 6.82 -16.93 1.08
C GLY A 82 7.51 -15.92 0.19
N VAL A 83 7.08 -15.92 -1.07
CA VAL A 83 7.56 -15.00 -2.09
C VAL A 83 6.56 -13.86 -2.25
N LEU A 84 7.09 -12.64 -2.36
CA LEU A 84 6.36 -11.48 -2.86
C LEU A 84 7.28 -10.67 -3.78
N THR A 85 7.05 -10.79 -5.09
CA THR A 85 7.78 -10.03 -6.11
C THR A 85 6.82 -9.36 -7.08
N GLY A 86 7.32 -8.45 -7.94
CA GLY A 86 6.47 -7.71 -8.85
C GLY A 86 5.50 -6.76 -8.12
N ILE A 87 5.97 -6.17 -7.02
CA ILE A 87 5.25 -5.10 -6.32
C ILE A 87 5.08 -3.93 -7.30
N PRO A 88 3.87 -3.37 -7.46
CA PRO A 88 3.63 -2.24 -8.33
C PRO A 88 4.57 -1.07 -7.99
N ALA A 89 5.12 -0.41 -9.01
CA ALA A 89 6.14 0.62 -8.81
C ALA A 89 5.59 1.90 -8.14
N ASP A 90 4.29 2.12 -8.27
CA ASP A 90 3.48 3.20 -7.70
C ASP A 90 2.91 2.84 -6.32
N ALA A 91 3.10 1.61 -5.82
CA ALA A 91 2.68 1.27 -4.47
C ALA A 91 3.56 2.00 -3.44
N THR A 92 3.00 2.96 -2.71
CA THR A 92 3.65 3.61 -1.56
C THR A 92 3.59 2.75 -0.29
N SER A 93 2.64 1.81 -0.24
CA SER A 93 2.48 0.84 0.83
C SER A 93 2.19 -0.56 0.28
N THR A 94 2.79 -1.57 0.93
CA THR A 94 2.57 -3.00 0.66
C THR A 94 2.33 -3.71 1.98
N VAL A 95 1.21 -4.42 2.10
CA VAL A 95 0.85 -5.16 3.31
C VAL A 95 0.48 -6.59 2.92
N VAL A 96 1.11 -7.56 3.59
CA VAL A 96 0.70 -8.97 3.55
C VAL A 96 0.03 -9.30 4.87
N THR A 97 -1.19 -9.82 4.79
CA THR A 97 -1.99 -10.26 5.94
C THR A 97 -2.27 -11.74 5.78
N VAL A 98 -1.86 -12.52 6.79
CA VAL A 98 -2.08 -13.96 6.88
C VAL A 98 -3.19 -14.23 7.90
N SER A 99 -4.25 -14.93 7.49
CA SER A 99 -5.37 -15.30 8.35
C SER A 99 -5.24 -16.76 8.76
N VAL A 100 -5.23 -17.02 10.06
CA VAL A 100 -5.21 -18.38 10.64
C VAL A 100 -6.16 -18.39 11.84
N ASN A 101 -7.07 -19.35 11.92
CA ASN A 101 -8.05 -19.49 13.02
C ASN A 101 -8.86 -18.21 13.27
N GLY A 102 -9.14 -17.45 12.20
CA GLY A 102 -9.83 -16.15 12.28
C GLY A 102 -9.01 -15.00 12.88
N THR A 103 -7.71 -15.21 13.13
CA THR A 103 -6.77 -14.17 13.54
C THR A 103 -5.97 -13.69 12.34
N ASP A 104 -5.91 -12.37 12.15
CA ASP A 104 -5.07 -11.73 11.14
C ASP A 104 -3.67 -11.42 11.69
N TYR A 105 -2.65 -11.86 10.96
CA TYR A 105 -1.23 -11.64 11.24
C TYR A 105 -0.61 -10.79 10.12
N THR A 106 -0.07 -9.63 10.48
CA THR A 106 0.62 -8.76 9.50
C THR A 106 2.07 -9.22 9.34
N ALA A 107 2.46 -9.56 8.11
CA ALA A 107 3.81 -10.00 7.81
C ALA A 107 4.81 -8.85 7.67
N THR A 108 6.09 -9.17 7.82
CA THR A 108 7.20 -8.32 7.40
C THR A 108 7.55 -8.64 5.95
N VAL A 109 7.61 -7.63 5.10
CA VAL A 109 7.96 -7.77 3.67
C VAL A 109 9.40 -7.28 3.45
N ASP A 110 10.25 -8.12 2.88
CA ASP A 110 11.55 -7.75 2.35
C ASP A 110 11.44 -7.56 0.84
N THR A 111 11.27 -6.31 0.41
CA THR A 111 11.09 -5.96 -1.00
C THR A 111 12.37 -6.15 -1.83
N VAL A 112 13.54 -6.23 -1.19
CA VAL A 112 14.83 -6.44 -1.87
C VAL A 112 15.04 -7.92 -2.12
N ALA A 113 14.79 -8.75 -1.12
CA ALA A 113 14.86 -10.22 -1.26
C ALA A 113 13.67 -10.79 -2.03
N GLY A 114 12.54 -10.07 -2.09
CA GLY A 114 11.31 -10.54 -2.71
C GLY A 114 10.59 -11.58 -1.86
N THR A 115 10.71 -11.48 -0.54
CA THR A 115 10.17 -12.46 0.41
C THR A 115 9.35 -11.76 1.50
N TRP A 116 8.55 -12.54 2.20
CA TRP A 116 7.87 -12.08 3.40
C TRP A 116 7.95 -13.15 4.49
N SER A 117 7.78 -12.74 5.75
CA SER A 117 7.65 -13.65 6.87
C SER A 117 6.69 -13.15 7.93
N VAL A 118 6.04 -14.08 8.62
CA VAL A 118 5.21 -13.78 9.78
C VAL A 118 5.27 -14.92 10.78
N ASP A 119 5.28 -14.58 12.06
CA ASP A 119 5.15 -15.57 13.13
C ASP A 119 3.68 -15.73 13.49
N VAL A 120 3.17 -16.95 13.39
CA VAL A 120 1.83 -17.33 13.83
C VAL A 120 1.90 -18.24 15.04
N ALA A 121 0.88 -18.24 15.90
CA ALA A 121 0.85 -19.18 17.01
C ALA A 121 0.65 -20.61 16.49
N GLY A 122 1.43 -21.58 16.99
CA GLY A 122 1.23 -22.99 16.64
C GLY A 122 -0.16 -23.50 17.02
N SER A 123 -0.75 -22.93 18.08
CA SER A 123 -2.11 -23.21 18.50
C SER A 123 -3.15 -22.70 17.50
N ASP A 124 -2.88 -21.62 16.77
CA ASP A 124 -3.81 -21.14 15.75
C ASP A 124 -3.75 -22.04 14.52
N LEU A 125 -2.56 -22.45 14.07
CA LEU A 125 -2.42 -23.44 13.00
C LEU A 125 -3.13 -24.76 13.32
N LEU A 126 -3.05 -25.22 14.57
CA LEU A 126 -3.70 -26.46 15.01
C LEU A 126 -5.23 -26.35 15.05
N ASN A 127 -5.76 -25.19 15.45
CA ASN A 127 -7.19 -24.98 15.67
C ASN A 127 -7.89 -24.31 14.49
N ASP A 128 -7.16 -24.05 13.40
CA ASP A 128 -7.71 -23.47 12.20
C ASP A 128 -8.80 -24.39 11.59
N PRO A 129 -10.06 -23.92 11.44
CA PRO A 129 -11.19 -24.81 11.14
C PRO A 129 -11.12 -25.54 9.81
N ASP A 130 -10.50 -24.93 8.79
CA ASP A 130 -10.37 -25.53 7.46
C ASP A 130 -8.97 -26.10 7.18
N LEU A 131 -8.04 -25.91 8.12
CA LEU A 131 -6.65 -26.39 8.07
C LEU A 131 -5.90 -25.81 6.87
N THR A 132 -6.23 -24.58 6.50
CA THR A 132 -5.57 -23.84 5.42
C THR A 132 -5.06 -22.50 5.92
N VAL A 133 -3.89 -22.09 5.42
CA VAL A 133 -3.37 -20.75 5.67
C VAL A 133 -3.77 -19.86 4.50
N ASP A 134 -4.65 -18.91 4.76
CA ASP A 134 -5.02 -17.89 3.79
C ASP A 134 -4.13 -16.66 3.95
N ALA A 135 -3.78 -16.03 2.84
CA ALA A 135 -3.10 -14.75 2.87
C ALA A 135 -3.57 -13.83 1.75
N ASN A 136 -3.59 -12.54 2.05
CA ASN A 136 -3.87 -11.49 1.08
C ASN A 136 -2.72 -10.49 1.04
N VAL A 137 -2.45 -9.97 -0.14
CA VAL A 137 -1.54 -8.83 -0.35
C VAL A 137 -2.36 -7.62 -0.79
N THR A 138 -2.10 -6.48 -0.19
CA THR A 138 -2.73 -5.20 -0.53
C THR A 138 -1.67 -4.16 -0.88
N PHE A 139 -1.95 -3.39 -1.93
CA PHE A 139 -1.13 -2.29 -2.41
C PHE A 139 -1.92 -0.99 -2.35
N MET A 140 -1.26 0.09 -1.95
CA MET A 140 -1.85 1.43 -1.93
C MET A 140 -0.86 2.43 -2.53
N ASP A 141 -1.39 3.39 -3.28
CA ASP A 141 -0.73 4.68 -3.58
C ASP A 141 -0.79 5.62 -2.37
#